data_AF-A0AAD1SQ32-F1
#
_entry.id   AF-A0AAD1SQ32-F1
#
_cell.length_a   1.000
_cell.length_b   1.000
_cell.length_c   1.000
_cell.angle_alpha   90.00
_cell.angle_beta   90.00
_cell.angle_gamma   90.00
#
_symmetry.space_group_name_H-M   'P 1'
#
loop_
_entity.id
_entity.type
_entity.pdbx_description
1 polymer ?
#
loop_
_entity_poly.entity_id
_entity_poly.type
_entity_poly.pdbx_seq_one_letter_code
_entity_poly.pdbx_strand_id
1 'polypeptide(L)'
;MLIRRKEAKAYGTKQLVEGTISPGDTCLVIEDVVTSGSSVLETAEILRREGLQVTDAIVLVDREQGGSEKLAENGIRLHSVCTLTQLMEILHTLGAVSEGTVQEVKEFIRDNKVTAREPVPTKKHVMDLPYSSRALLPDTHPVASRLLTIMEKKKSNLCVSADVTCSAELLQLATELGPSVCMLKTHVDILNDYTPDVSSRLRAIADLHEFLLFEDRKFADIGNTVKQQYEGGIYRISSWSDVVNVHAVPGPGVVQGLREAGLALGRGCLVIAEMSSQGSLAVGDYTKEAVSV
;
A
#
# COMPACT_ATOMS: atom_id res chain seq x y z
N MET A 1 -2.95 -28.66 -11.35
CA MET A 1 -2.67 -27.32 -10.78
C MET A 1 -2.58 -26.35 -11.93
N LEU A 2 -3.43 -25.33 -11.94
CA LEU A 2 -3.40 -24.30 -12.96
C LEU A 2 -2.47 -23.19 -12.48
N ILE A 3 -1.59 -22.72 -13.35
CA ILE A 3 -0.79 -21.55 -13.08
C ILE A 3 -1.44 -20.40 -13.84
N ARG A 4 -2.13 -19.53 -13.10
CA ARG A 4 -2.52 -18.22 -13.63
C ARG A 4 -1.24 -17.45 -13.87
N ARG A 5 -0.88 -17.26 -15.13
CA ARG A 5 0.19 -16.33 -15.48
C ARG A 5 -0.37 -14.92 -15.39
N LYS A 6 0.45 -14.00 -14.90
CA LYS A 6 0.10 -12.58 -14.93
C LYS A 6 -0.05 -12.06 -16.37
N GLU A 7 0.60 -12.70 -17.36
CA GLU A 7 0.70 -12.22 -18.74
C GLU A 7 0.73 -13.36 -19.78
N ALA A 8 0.17 -13.11 -20.97
CA ALA A 8 0.26 -14.00 -22.14
C ALA A 8 1.58 -13.76 -22.91
N LYS A 9 2.27 -14.83 -23.35
CA LYS A 9 3.51 -14.67 -24.13
C LYS A 9 3.24 -14.00 -25.49
N ALA A 10 4.15 -13.12 -25.94
CA ALA A 10 4.15 -12.54 -27.29
C ALA A 10 4.35 -13.58 -28.42
N TYR A 11 4.88 -14.76 -28.08
CA TYR A 11 5.16 -15.88 -28.99
C TYR A 11 4.72 -17.20 -28.33
N GLY A 12 4.03 -18.07 -29.06
CA GLY A 12 3.42 -19.31 -28.54
C GLY A 12 1.90 -19.21 -28.35
N THR A 13 1.31 -20.06 -27.50
CA THR A 13 -0.16 -20.27 -27.38
C THR A 13 -0.98 -19.09 -26.83
N LYS A 14 -0.35 -17.99 -26.38
CA LYS A 14 -1.01 -16.76 -25.85
C LYS A 14 -2.01 -16.99 -24.70
N GLN A 15 -2.00 -18.14 -24.03
CA GLN A 15 -2.95 -18.46 -22.96
C GLN A 15 -2.54 -17.84 -21.62
N LEU A 16 -3.51 -17.27 -20.89
CA LEU A 16 -3.36 -16.67 -19.56
C LEU A 16 -3.32 -17.71 -18.42
N VAL A 17 -3.79 -18.92 -18.71
CA VAL A 17 -3.88 -20.04 -17.79
C VAL A 17 -3.06 -21.18 -18.37
N GLU A 18 -2.05 -21.63 -17.63
CA GLU A 18 -1.26 -22.79 -18.01
C GLU A 18 -1.67 -24.03 -17.22
N GLY A 19 -1.85 -25.12 -17.95
CA GLY A 19 -2.25 -26.42 -17.44
C GLY A 19 -3.12 -27.14 -18.45
N THR A 20 -3.40 -28.42 -18.19
CA THR A 20 -4.40 -29.16 -18.96
C THR A 20 -5.78 -28.75 -18.46
N ILE A 21 -6.55 -28.07 -19.30
CA ILE A 21 -7.93 -27.64 -19.03
C ILE A 21 -8.86 -28.22 -20.10
N SER A 22 -10.01 -28.73 -19.66
CA SER A 22 -11.13 -29.07 -20.53
C SER A 22 -12.31 -28.16 -20.20
N PRO A 23 -13.05 -27.64 -21.20
CA PRO A 23 -14.27 -26.90 -20.96
C PRO A 23 -15.23 -27.70 -20.08
N GLY A 24 -15.76 -27.07 -19.04
CA GLY A 24 -16.62 -27.70 -18.03
C GLY A 24 -15.88 -28.20 -16.79
N ASP A 25 -14.54 -28.25 -16.77
CA ASP A 25 -13.78 -28.63 -15.58
C ASP A 25 -14.03 -27.65 -14.43
N THR A 26 -14.14 -28.19 -13.21
CA THR A 26 -14.26 -27.38 -12.00
C THR A 26 -12.87 -26.98 -11.49
N CYS A 27 -12.68 -25.68 -11.25
CA CYS A 27 -11.44 -25.12 -10.72
C CYS A 27 -11.67 -24.48 -9.35
N LEU A 28 -10.88 -24.93 -8.37
CA LEU A 28 -10.82 -24.34 -7.04
C LEU A 28 -9.77 -23.23 -7.01
N VAL A 29 -10.14 -22.04 -6.52
CA VAL A 29 -9.19 -20.94 -6.26
C VAL A 29 -8.62 -21.09 -4.86
N ILE A 30 -7.31 -20.93 -4.71
CA ILE A 30 -6.62 -20.96 -3.41
C ILE A 30 -5.84 -19.65 -3.25
N GLU A 31 -6.12 -18.88 -2.20
CA GLU A 31 -5.38 -17.68 -1.82
C GLU A 31 -4.96 -17.73 -0.34
N ASP A 32 -4.09 -16.82 0.08
CA ASP A 32 -3.65 -16.66 1.46
C ASP A 32 -4.69 -15.92 2.30
N VAL A 33 -5.14 -14.75 1.85
CA VAL A 33 -6.02 -13.88 2.61
C VAL A 33 -7.09 -13.28 1.70
N VAL A 34 -8.30 -13.12 2.23
CA VAL A 34 -9.35 -12.36 1.55
C VAL A 34 -9.78 -11.16 2.40
N THR A 35 -9.95 -10.02 1.74
CA THR A 35 -10.51 -8.78 2.31
C THR A 35 -11.87 -8.51 1.67
N SER A 36 -11.86 -7.95 0.47
CA SER A 36 -13.05 -7.57 -0.29
C SER A 36 -13.47 -8.61 -1.34
N GLY A 37 -12.73 -9.71 -1.50
CA GLY A 37 -13.00 -10.75 -2.51
C GLY A 37 -12.63 -10.39 -3.96
N SER A 38 -12.08 -9.21 -4.23
CA SER A 38 -11.84 -8.74 -5.61
C SER A 38 -10.80 -9.57 -6.38
N SER A 39 -9.72 -10.02 -5.73
CA SER A 39 -8.66 -10.84 -6.37
C SER A 39 -9.18 -12.21 -6.82
N VAL A 40 -9.92 -12.88 -5.94
CA VAL A 40 -10.59 -14.15 -6.23
C VAL A 40 -11.58 -13.97 -7.37
N LEU A 41 -12.38 -12.89 -7.36
CA LEU A 41 -13.35 -12.62 -8.42
C LEU A 41 -12.68 -12.39 -9.78
N GLU A 42 -11.64 -11.57 -9.84
CA GLU A 42 -10.85 -11.33 -11.07
C GLU A 42 -10.28 -12.64 -11.62
N THR A 43 -9.75 -13.50 -10.74
CA THR A 43 -9.24 -14.83 -11.12
C THR A 43 -10.36 -15.72 -11.65
N ALA A 44 -11.52 -15.73 -10.98
CA ALA A 44 -12.66 -16.53 -11.38
C ALA A 44 -13.22 -16.10 -12.75
N GLU A 45 -13.28 -14.80 -13.03
CA GLU A 45 -13.72 -14.29 -14.34
C GLU A 45 -12.81 -14.77 -15.48
N ILE A 46 -11.49 -14.75 -15.28
CA ILE A 46 -10.54 -15.24 -16.28
C ILE A 46 -10.73 -16.73 -16.53
N LEU A 47 -10.82 -17.54 -15.47
CA LEU A 47 -11.01 -18.99 -15.57
C LEU A 47 -12.35 -19.34 -16.23
N ARG A 48 -13.43 -18.61 -15.91
CA ARG A 48 -14.74 -18.77 -16.54
C ARG A 48 -14.71 -18.46 -18.04
N ARG A 49 -13.92 -17.47 -18.48
CA ARG A 49 -13.71 -17.18 -19.93
C ARG A 49 -12.97 -18.30 -20.65
N GLU A 50 -12.11 -19.04 -19.96
CA GLU A 50 -11.43 -20.24 -20.48
C GLU A 50 -12.33 -21.49 -20.42
N GLY A 51 -13.60 -21.35 -20.04
CA GLY A 51 -14.59 -22.44 -20.01
C GLY A 51 -14.60 -23.26 -18.72
N LEU A 52 -13.91 -22.82 -17.67
CA LEU A 52 -13.89 -23.50 -16.37
C LEU A 52 -15.05 -23.07 -15.48
N GLN A 53 -15.48 -23.98 -14.62
CA GLN A 53 -16.44 -23.68 -13.56
C GLN A 53 -15.70 -23.31 -12.27
N VAL A 54 -15.87 -22.07 -11.82
CA VAL A 54 -15.32 -21.61 -10.53
C VAL A 54 -16.47 -21.40 -9.55
N THR A 55 -16.63 -22.35 -8.64
CA THR A 55 -17.73 -22.40 -7.65
C THR A 55 -17.25 -22.18 -6.23
N ASP A 56 -15.97 -22.39 -5.95
CA ASP A 56 -15.41 -22.38 -4.59
C ASP A 56 -14.04 -21.70 -4.57
N ALA A 57 -13.74 -21.05 -3.45
CA ALA A 57 -12.43 -20.53 -3.12
C ALA A 57 -12.04 -20.91 -1.70
N ILE A 58 -10.79 -21.31 -1.46
CA ILE A 58 -10.24 -21.57 -0.13
C ILE A 58 -9.19 -20.52 0.20
N VAL A 59 -9.25 -19.96 1.41
CA VAL A 59 -8.27 -19.03 1.94
C VAL A 59 -7.78 -19.44 3.33
N LEU A 60 -6.58 -19.02 3.70
CA LEU A 60 -6.09 -19.22 5.07
C LEU A 60 -6.83 -18.28 6.04
N VAL A 61 -6.91 -16.99 5.72
CA VAL A 61 -7.52 -15.97 6.61
C VAL A 61 -8.61 -15.17 5.88
N ASP A 62 -9.81 -15.14 6.44
CA ASP A 62 -10.84 -14.16 6.07
C ASP A 62 -10.74 -12.92 6.98
N ARG A 63 -10.49 -11.74 6.40
CA ARG A 63 -10.40 -10.49 7.15
C ARG A 63 -11.75 -9.90 7.55
N GLU A 64 -12.86 -10.51 7.15
CA GLU A 64 -14.23 -10.13 7.53
C GLU A 64 -14.63 -8.73 7.03
N GLN A 65 -14.08 -8.32 5.88
CA GLN A 65 -14.30 -6.99 5.28
C GLN A 65 -15.23 -7.01 4.06
N GLY A 66 -16.11 -8.01 3.95
CA GLY A 66 -17.12 -8.14 2.88
C GLY A 66 -16.77 -9.08 1.73
N GLY A 67 -15.65 -9.80 1.82
CA GLY A 67 -15.19 -10.70 0.76
C GLY A 67 -16.08 -11.94 0.58
N SER A 68 -16.55 -12.54 1.67
CA SER A 68 -17.42 -13.71 1.64
C SER A 68 -18.75 -13.42 0.92
N GLU A 69 -19.40 -12.32 1.29
CA GLU A 69 -20.67 -11.88 0.70
C GLU A 69 -20.50 -11.55 -0.79
N LYS A 70 -19.48 -10.78 -1.15
CA LYS A 70 -19.20 -10.41 -2.54
C LYS A 70 -18.96 -11.64 -3.43
N LEU A 71 -18.23 -12.63 -2.91
CA LEU A 71 -17.97 -13.86 -3.65
C LEU A 71 -19.25 -14.70 -3.81
N ALA A 72 -20.08 -14.80 -2.77
CA ALA A 72 -21.36 -15.49 -2.81
C ALA A 72 -22.32 -14.88 -3.84
N GLU A 73 -22.40 -13.54 -3.92
CA GLU A 73 -23.17 -12.81 -4.94
C GLU A 73 -22.72 -13.15 -6.38
N ASN A 74 -21.46 -13.55 -6.55
CA ASN A 74 -20.87 -13.94 -7.83
C ASN A 74 -20.79 -15.46 -8.03
N GLY A 75 -21.53 -16.23 -7.23
CA GLY A 75 -21.64 -17.69 -7.33
C GLY A 75 -20.39 -18.44 -6.89
N ILE A 76 -19.59 -17.85 -5.98
CA ILE A 76 -18.38 -18.46 -5.43
C ILE A 76 -18.54 -18.61 -3.93
N ARG A 77 -18.49 -19.84 -3.43
CA ARG A 77 -18.47 -20.13 -2.00
C ARG A 77 -17.06 -19.99 -1.45
N LEU A 78 -16.86 -19.06 -0.53
CA LEU A 78 -15.60 -18.91 0.19
C LEU A 78 -15.53 -19.86 1.38
N HIS A 79 -14.40 -20.55 1.54
CA HIS A 79 -14.04 -21.32 2.72
C HIS A 79 -12.76 -20.73 3.32
N SER A 80 -12.76 -20.41 4.60
CA SER A 80 -11.57 -19.92 5.31
C SER A 80 -11.15 -20.91 6.39
N VAL A 81 -9.84 -21.02 6.63
CA VAL A 81 -9.31 -21.81 7.76
C VAL A 81 -9.59 -21.11 9.09
N CYS A 82 -9.41 -19.79 9.12
CA CYS A 82 -9.87 -18.95 10.22
C CYS A 82 -10.30 -17.56 9.75
N THR A 83 -11.10 -16.88 10.56
CA THR A 83 -11.35 -15.45 10.42
C THR A 83 -10.31 -14.62 11.18
N LEU A 84 -10.19 -13.33 10.86
CA LEU A 84 -9.32 -12.42 11.60
C LEU A 84 -9.74 -12.31 13.06
N THR A 85 -11.05 -12.32 13.36
CA THR A 85 -11.56 -12.38 14.74
C THR A 85 -11.06 -13.64 15.45
N GLN A 86 -11.20 -14.81 14.84
CA GLN A 86 -10.72 -16.07 15.43
C GLN A 86 -9.20 -16.08 15.62
N LEU A 87 -8.46 -15.53 14.65
CA LEU A 87 -7.00 -15.41 14.74
C LEU A 87 -6.60 -14.54 15.94
N MET A 88 -7.26 -13.39 16.15
CA MET A 88 -6.99 -12.53 17.30
C MET A 88 -7.31 -13.22 18.63
N GLU A 89 -8.41 -13.98 18.70
CA GLU A 89 -8.79 -14.74 19.91
C GLU A 89 -7.76 -15.84 20.24
N ILE A 90 -7.25 -16.53 19.22
CA ILE A 90 -6.17 -17.53 19.38
C ILE A 90 -4.90 -16.84 19.88
N LEU A 91 -4.48 -15.74 19.24
CA LEU A 91 -3.26 -15.02 19.64
C LEU A 91 -3.36 -14.45 21.04
N HIS A 92 -4.54 -13.99 21.45
CA HIS A 92 -4.78 -13.51 22.81
C HIS A 92 -4.69 -14.65 23.83
N THR A 93 -5.31 -15.80 23.52
CA THR A 93 -5.23 -17.00 24.37
C THR A 93 -3.78 -17.47 24.56
N LEU A 94 -2.94 -17.29 23.53
CA LEU A 94 -1.51 -17.60 23.57
C LEU A 94 -0.66 -16.50 24.23
N GLY A 95 -1.25 -15.39 24.66
CA GLY A 95 -0.54 -14.24 25.25
C GLY A 95 0.33 -13.46 24.25
N ALA A 96 0.12 -13.65 22.95
CA ALA A 96 0.88 -12.98 21.89
C ALA A 96 0.36 -11.57 21.56
N VAL A 97 -0.91 -11.28 21.89
CA VAL A 97 -1.53 -9.96 21.77
C VAL A 97 -2.29 -9.62 23.04
N SER A 98 -2.48 -8.33 23.30
CA SER A 98 -3.27 -7.85 24.46
C SER A 98 -4.76 -7.86 24.16
N GLU A 99 -5.60 -7.92 25.19
CA GLU A 99 -7.07 -7.74 25.06
C GLU A 99 -7.41 -6.41 24.38
N GLY A 100 -6.63 -5.35 24.64
CA GLY A 100 -6.80 -4.04 23.98
C GLY A 100 -6.64 -4.15 22.46
N THR A 101 -5.59 -4.84 21.99
CA THR A 101 -5.35 -5.09 20.57
C THR A 101 -6.48 -5.90 19.93
N VAL A 102 -7.01 -6.91 20.63
CA VAL A 102 -8.17 -7.68 20.14
C VAL A 102 -9.37 -6.77 19.92
N GLN A 103 -9.63 -5.86 20.86
CA GLN A 103 -10.76 -4.96 20.81
C GLN A 103 -10.62 -3.92 19.68
N GLU A 104 -9.43 -3.34 19.52
CA GLU A 104 -9.11 -2.43 18.41
C GLU A 104 -9.32 -3.09 17.05
N VAL A 105 -8.89 -4.35 16.89
CA VAL A 105 -9.09 -5.09 15.64
C VAL A 105 -10.58 -5.39 15.40
N LYS A 106 -11.34 -5.73 16.44
CA LYS A 106 -12.80 -5.93 16.33
C LYS A 106 -13.53 -4.65 15.89
N GLU A 107 -13.12 -3.50 16.40
CA GLU A 107 -13.64 -2.19 15.99
C GLU A 107 -13.24 -1.87 14.55
N PHE A 108 -11.98 -2.09 14.19
CA PHE A 108 -11.48 -1.92 12.83
C PHE A 108 -12.31 -2.74 11.81
N ILE A 109 -12.59 -4.01 12.08
CA ILE A 109 -13.39 -4.87 11.18
C ILE A 109 -14.80 -4.29 11.00
N ARG A 110 -15.42 -3.82 12.09
CA ARG A 110 -16.77 -3.23 12.07
C ARG A 110 -16.83 -1.98 11.21
N ASP A 111 -15.83 -1.11 11.35
CA ASP A 111 -15.81 0.20 10.71
C ASP A 111 -15.32 0.14 9.25
N ASN A 112 -14.60 -0.93 8.87
CA ASN A 112 -13.97 -1.07 7.56
C ASN A 112 -14.58 -2.19 6.70
N LYS A 113 -15.92 -2.27 6.65
CA LYS A 113 -16.62 -3.10 5.66
C LYS A 113 -16.52 -2.47 4.27
N VAL A 114 -15.95 -3.21 3.32
CA VAL A 114 -15.82 -2.74 1.93
C VAL A 114 -17.18 -2.90 1.23
N THR A 115 -17.86 -1.79 0.96
CA THR A 115 -19.02 -1.77 0.07
C THR A 115 -18.57 -1.91 -1.39
N ALA A 116 -19.40 -2.53 -2.22
CA ALA A 116 -19.10 -2.84 -3.62
C ALA A 116 -18.63 -1.59 -4.38
N ARG A 117 -17.33 -1.52 -4.69
CA ARG A 117 -16.78 -0.58 -5.67
C ARG A 117 -16.92 -1.13 -7.08
N GLU A 118 -17.19 -0.23 -8.02
CA GLU A 118 -17.18 -0.49 -9.44
C GLU A 118 -15.85 -1.14 -9.88
N PRO A 119 -15.87 -1.99 -10.92
CA PRO A 119 -14.69 -2.71 -11.39
C PRO A 119 -13.55 -1.75 -11.73
N VAL A 120 -12.41 -1.96 -11.06
CA VAL A 120 -11.16 -1.26 -11.35
C VAL A 120 -10.74 -1.63 -12.79
N PRO A 121 -10.34 -0.67 -13.63
CA PRO A 121 -9.87 -0.97 -14.98
C PRO A 121 -8.69 -1.94 -14.94
N THR A 122 -8.68 -2.86 -15.90
CA THR A 122 -7.65 -3.89 -16.08
C THR A 122 -6.25 -3.30 -15.97
N LYS A 123 -5.44 -3.79 -15.02
CA LYS A 123 -4.05 -3.37 -14.84
C LYS A 123 -3.31 -3.52 -16.17
N LYS A 124 -2.84 -2.40 -16.73
CA LYS A 124 -1.92 -2.42 -17.87
C LYS A 124 -0.66 -3.20 -17.45
N HIS A 125 -0.12 -3.98 -18.40
CA HIS A 125 1.17 -4.67 -18.31
C HIS A 125 2.22 -3.79 -17.62
N VAL A 126 2.64 -4.15 -16.41
CA VAL A 126 3.81 -3.56 -15.75
C VAL A 126 4.88 -4.64 -15.82
N MET A 127 6.01 -4.34 -16.46
CA MET A 127 7.15 -5.25 -16.46
C MET A 127 7.50 -5.64 -15.02
N ASP A 128 7.38 -6.94 -14.70
CA ASP A 128 7.59 -7.49 -13.35
C ASP A 128 9.10 -7.59 -13.06
N LEU A 129 9.77 -6.44 -13.02
CA LEU A 129 11.20 -6.33 -12.75
C LEU A 129 11.44 -6.40 -11.22
N PRO A 130 12.43 -7.18 -10.76
CA PRO A 130 12.86 -7.17 -9.36
C PRO A 130 13.23 -5.77 -8.85
N TYR A 131 13.12 -5.53 -7.55
CA TYR A 131 13.48 -4.24 -6.95
C TYR A 131 14.93 -3.84 -7.28
N SER A 132 15.88 -4.78 -7.16
CA SER A 132 17.27 -4.61 -7.60
C SER A 132 17.42 -4.12 -9.05
N SER A 133 16.66 -4.68 -9.99
CA SER A 133 16.72 -4.27 -11.40
C SER A 133 16.11 -2.88 -11.61
N ARG A 134 14.99 -2.59 -10.94
CA ARG A 134 14.33 -1.28 -10.98
C ARG A 134 15.20 -0.17 -10.36
N ALA A 135 16.02 -0.50 -9.36
CA ALA A 135 16.92 0.44 -8.70
C ALA A 135 18.04 0.94 -9.63
N LEU A 136 18.37 0.17 -10.68
CA LEU A 136 19.46 0.41 -11.62
C LEU A 136 19.00 0.98 -12.97
N LEU A 137 17.70 1.25 -13.15
CA LEU A 137 17.22 1.84 -14.40
C LEU A 137 17.77 3.28 -14.54
N PRO A 138 18.10 3.73 -15.78
CA PRO A 138 18.74 5.04 -16.01
C PRO A 138 17.95 6.22 -15.44
N ASP A 139 16.61 6.16 -15.48
CA ASP A 139 15.72 7.25 -15.08
C ASP A 139 15.21 7.13 -13.64
N THR A 140 15.70 6.14 -12.87
CA THR A 140 15.23 5.95 -11.48
C THR A 140 15.78 7.06 -10.59
N HIS A 141 14.88 7.83 -9.98
CA HIS A 141 15.22 8.88 -9.02
C HIS A 141 16.08 8.34 -7.86
N PRO A 142 17.10 9.06 -7.36
CA PRO A 142 18.01 8.57 -6.31
C PRO A 142 17.29 8.04 -5.06
N VAL A 143 16.24 8.74 -4.59
CA VAL A 143 15.42 8.28 -3.44
C VAL A 143 14.68 6.98 -3.75
N ALA A 144 14.16 6.84 -4.98
CA ALA A 144 13.50 5.61 -5.41
C ALA A 144 14.50 4.45 -5.54
N SER A 145 15.70 4.71 -6.08
CA SER A 145 16.78 3.72 -6.14
C SER A 145 17.14 3.23 -4.73
N ARG A 146 17.35 4.15 -3.78
CA ARG A 146 17.63 3.83 -2.38
C ARG A 146 16.51 3.01 -1.74
N LEU A 147 15.24 3.39 -1.95
CA LEU A 147 14.09 2.63 -1.45
C LEU A 147 14.09 1.19 -1.99
N LEU A 148 14.26 1.04 -3.31
CA LEU A 148 14.25 -0.26 -3.97
C LEU A 148 15.41 -1.14 -3.49
N THR A 149 16.59 -0.57 -3.27
CA THR A 149 17.73 -1.28 -2.66
C THR A 149 17.42 -1.74 -1.23
N ILE A 150 16.81 -0.89 -0.40
CA ILE A 150 16.36 -1.26 0.95
C ILE A 150 15.37 -2.41 0.89
N MET A 151 14.37 -2.33 0.00
CA MET A 151 13.34 -3.37 -0.14
C MET A 151 13.94 -4.72 -0.53
N GLU A 152 14.88 -4.72 -1.48
CA GLU A 152 15.60 -5.92 -1.90
C GLU A 152 16.45 -6.51 -0.76
N LYS A 153 17.21 -5.66 -0.05
CA LYS A 153 18.11 -6.06 1.03
C LYS A 153 17.36 -6.65 2.22
N LYS A 154 16.28 -5.99 2.64
CA LYS A 154 15.49 -6.37 3.82
C LYS A 154 14.38 -7.37 3.51
N LYS A 155 14.19 -7.70 2.22
CA LYS A 155 13.07 -8.52 1.73
C LYS A 155 11.72 -8.00 2.25
N SER A 156 11.59 -6.68 2.29
CA SER A 156 10.41 -6.00 2.82
C SER A 156 9.98 -4.90 1.87
N ASN A 157 8.70 -4.91 1.52
CA ASN A 157 8.00 -3.82 0.86
C ASN A 157 6.99 -3.16 1.81
N LEU A 158 7.15 -3.37 3.12
CA LEU A 158 6.27 -2.84 4.14
C LEU A 158 6.61 -1.38 4.44
N CYS A 159 5.62 -0.51 4.26
CA CYS A 159 5.60 0.84 4.82
C CYS A 159 4.66 0.85 6.03
N VAL A 160 5.17 1.25 7.20
CA VAL A 160 4.33 1.40 8.41
C VAL A 160 3.77 2.81 8.49
N SER A 161 2.46 2.90 8.77
CA SER A 161 1.77 4.15 9.11
C SER A 161 1.87 4.36 10.62
N ALA A 162 2.81 5.20 11.08
CA ALA A 162 3.06 5.41 12.51
C ALA A 162 2.21 6.55 13.06
N ASP A 163 0.88 6.40 12.99
CA ASP A 163 -0.09 7.44 13.34
C ASP A 163 -0.39 7.45 14.84
N VAL A 164 0.63 7.73 15.65
CA VAL A 164 0.54 7.92 17.11
C VAL A 164 0.60 9.41 17.46
N THR A 165 0.20 9.77 18.68
CA THR A 165 0.15 11.19 19.12
C THR A 165 1.22 11.56 20.13
N CYS A 166 2.06 10.59 20.55
CA CYS A 166 3.15 10.76 21.49
C CYS A 166 4.50 10.51 20.82
N SER A 167 5.43 11.45 20.95
CA SER A 167 6.75 11.35 20.32
C SER A 167 7.56 10.15 20.85
N ALA A 168 7.41 9.79 22.13
CA ALA A 168 8.10 8.63 22.70
C ALA A 168 7.65 7.32 22.04
N GLU A 169 6.34 7.19 21.81
CA GLU A 169 5.74 6.03 21.15
C GLU A 169 6.17 5.93 19.68
N LEU A 170 6.19 7.06 18.96
CA LEU A 170 6.67 7.10 17.57
C LEU A 170 8.12 6.59 17.46
N LEU A 171 9.00 7.06 18.34
CA LEU A 171 10.40 6.66 18.34
C LEU A 171 10.58 5.19 18.75
N GLN A 172 9.76 4.70 19.67
CA GLN A 172 9.73 3.28 20.05
C GLN A 172 9.30 2.41 18.86
N LEU A 173 8.18 2.73 18.20
CA LEU A 173 7.70 2.03 17.01
C LEU A 173 8.75 2.03 15.90
N ALA A 174 9.37 3.17 15.64
CA ALA A 174 10.43 3.29 14.63
C ALA A 174 11.65 2.41 14.95
N THR A 175 12.00 2.27 16.22
CA THR A 175 13.11 1.43 16.68
C THR A 175 12.78 -0.05 16.55
N GLU A 176 11.62 -0.47 17.03
CA GLU A 176 11.20 -1.88 17.06
C GLU A 176 10.89 -2.42 15.65
N LEU A 177 10.19 -1.63 14.84
CA LEU A 177 9.79 -2.00 13.48
C LEU A 177 10.87 -1.71 12.45
N GLY A 178 11.86 -0.88 12.81
CA GLY A 178 12.95 -0.44 11.94
C GLY A 178 13.56 -1.56 11.10
N PRO A 179 14.00 -2.69 11.67
CA PRO A 179 14.57 -3.81 10.91
C PRO A 179 13.65 -4.45 9.85
N SER A 180 12.33 -4.29 9.99
CA SER A 180 11.32 -5.00 9.18
C SER A 180 10.65 -4.15 8.11
N VAL A 181 10.87 -2.83 8.09
CA VAL A 181 10.19 -1.89 7.17
C VAL A 181 11.14 -1.30 6.14
N CYS A 182 10.65 -0.97 4.95
CA CYS A 182 11.43 -0.19 3.98
C CYS A 182 11.17 1.32 4.11
N MET A 183 10.07 1.70 4.74
CA MET A 183 9.63 3.08 4.92
C MET A 183 8.79 3.20 6.19
N LEU A 184 8.88 4.35 6.85
CA LEU A 184 8.01 4.73 7.95
C LEU A 184 7.34 6.04 7.59
N LYS A 185 6.01 6.01 7.55
CA LYS A 185 5.15 7.15 7.26
C LYS A 185 4.75 7.84 8.56
N THR A 186 4.86 9.15 8.59
CA THR A 186 4.50 10.00 9.74
C THR A 186 3.39 10.99 9.40
N HIS A 187 2.73 11.47 10.46
CA HIS A 187 2.02 12.74 10.52
C HIS A 187 2.59 13.50 11.72
N VAL A 188 3.62 14.32 11.51
CA VAL A 188 4.24 15.01 12.68
C VAL A 188 3.32 16.07 13.28
N ASP A 189 2.31 16.50 12.54
CA ASP A 189 1.32 17.49 12.95
C ASP A 189 0.22 16.95 13.87
N ILE A 190 0.16 15.63 14.11
CA ILE A 190 -0.72 15.03 15.13
C ILE A 190 0.02 14.69 16.43
N LEU A 191 1.34 14.94 16.50
CA LEU A 191 2.10 14.75 17.73
C LEU A 191 1.85 15.90 18.69
N ASN A 192 1.39 15.58 19.90
CA ASN A 192 1.07 16.57 20.93
C ASN A 192 2.32 17.26 21.50
N ASP A 193 3.48 16.63 21.36
CA ASP A 193 4.74 17.00 21.99
C ASP A 193 5.89 17.15 20.98
N TYR A 194 5.58 17.48 19.71
CA TYR A 194 6.59 17.63 18.67
C TYR A 194 7.66 18.66 19.06
N THR A 195 8.91 18.27 18.88
CA THR A 195 10.05 19.19 18.85
C THR A 195 10.98 18.83 17.69
N PRO A 196 11.82 19.75 17.19
CA PRO A 196 12.80 19.43 16.14
C PRO A 196 13.77 18.30 16.50
N ASP A 197 13.98 18.02 17.80
CA ASP A 197 14.77 16.88 18.28
C ASP A 197 14.12 15.54 17.90
N VAL A 198 12.78 15.45 17.91
CA VAL A 198 12.04 14.24 17.53
C VAL A 198 12.38 13.83 16.09
N SER A 199 12.33 14.77 15.15
CA SER A 199 12.71 14.51 13.75
C SER A 199 14.18 14.11 13.61
N SER A 200 15.06 14.71 14.42
CA SER A 200 16.50 14.39 14.41
C SER A 200 16.76 12.96 14.92
N ARG A 201 16.09 12.56 15.99
CA ARG A 201 16.15 11.19 16.54
C ARG A 201 15.51 10.18 15.60
N LEU A 202 14.39 10.51 14.97
CA LEU A 202 13.73 9.66 14.00
C LEU A 202 14.62 9.43 12.77
N ARG A 203 15.33 10.46 12.29
CA ARG A 203 16.36 10.33 11.24
C ARG A 203 17.49 9.39 11.66
N ALA A 204 18.00 9.52 12.88
CA ALA A 204 19.05 8.64 13.39
C ALA A 204 18.61 7.16 13.44
N ILE A 205 17.37 6.89 13.85
CA ILE A 205 16.78 5.54 13.85
C ILE A 205 16.64 5.00 12.42
N ALA A 206 16.16 5.85 11.50
CA ALA A 206 15.99 5.50 10.10
C ALA A 206 17.32 5.20 9.38
N ASP A 207 18.40 5.91 9.76
CA ASP A 207 19.76 5.62 9.28
C ASP A 207 20.31 4.33 9.88
N LEU A 208 20.09 4.09 11.18
CA LEU A 208 20.53 2.89 11.88
C LEU A 208 19.90 1.61 11.30
N HIS A 209 18.60 1.64 11.03
CA HIS A 209 17.84 0.47 10.57
C HIS A 209 17.58 0.45 9.06
N GLU A 210 18.12 1.42 8.32
CA GLU A 210 18.01 1.53 6.86
C GLU A 210 16.55 1.49 6.38
N PHE A 211 15.78 2.52 6.69
CA PHE A 211 14.46 2.77 6.10
C PHE A 211 14.29 4.25 5.72
N LEU A 212 13.33 4.53 4.84
CA LEU A 212 13.01 5.91 4.45
C LEU A 212 11.96 6.54 5.35
N LEU A 213 12.09 7.85 5.58
CA LEU A 213 11.05 8.64 6.23
C LEU A 213 10.13 9.28 5.20
N PHE A 214 8.82 9.09 5.37
CA PHE A 214 7.80 9.68 4.53
C PHE A 214 6.85 10.52 5.38
N GLU A 215 6.88 11.84 5.23
CA GLU A 215 5.89 12.70 5.88
C GLU A 215 4.66 12.83 4.98
N ASP A 216 3.53 12.28 5.43
CA ASP A 216 2.26 12.23 4.71
C ASP A 216 1.48 13.54 4.82
N ARG A 217 2.14 14.65 4.48
CA ARG A 217 1.61 15.99 4.69
C ARG A 217 0.44 16.32 3.76
N LYS A 218 0.31 15.64 2.62
CA LYS A 218 -0.68 15.88 1.55
C LYS A 218 -0.75 17.36 1.16
N PHE A 219 0.37 17.94 0.73
CA PHE A 219 0.42 19.34 0.30
C PHE A 219 -0.64 19.62 -0.79
N ALA A 220 -1.34 20.74 -0.70
CA ALA A 220 -2.46 21.06 -1.59
C ALA A 220 -2.68 22.57 -1.79
N ASP A 221 -1.59 23.35 -1.73
CA ASP A 221 -1.61 24.80 -1.92
C ASP A 221 -0.79 25.19 -3.17
N ILE A 222 -0.69 26.47 -3.48
CA ILE A 222 0.13 26.98 -4.59
C ILE A 222 1.63 26.92 -4.27
N GLY A 223 2.46 26.91 -5.33
CA GLY A 223 3.90 26.64 -5.26
C GLY A 223 4.68 27.41 -4.18
N ASN A 224 4.50 28.73 -4.08
CA ASN A 224 5.24 29.52 -3.09
C ASN A 224 4.83 29.18 -1.64
N THR A 225 3.54 28.92 -1.40
CA THR A 225 3.04 28.57 -0.08
C THR A 225 3.55 27.19 0.34
N VAL A 226 3.45 26.18 -0.55
CA VAL A 226 3.93 24.82 -0.22
C VAL A 226 5.43 24.77 -0.01
N LYS A 227 6.21 25.60 -0.71
CA LYS A 227 7.65 25.74 -0.47
C LYS A 227 7.93 26.16 0.97
N GLN A 228 7.28 27.23 1.44
CA GLN A 228 7.44 27.72 2.81
C GLN A 228 6.92 26.74 3.86
N GLN A 229 5.82 26.03 3.58
CA GLN A 229 5.30 24.97 4.47
C GLN A 229 6.27 23.78 4.56
N TYR A 230 6.97 23.47 3.47
CA TYR A 230 7.89 22.33 3.39
C TYR A 230 9.26 22.62 4.01
N GLU A 231 9.84 23.79 3.76
CA GLU A 231 11.19 24.16 4.26
C GLU A 231 11.18 24.85 5.63
N GLY A 232 10.09 25.56 5.93
CA GLY A 232 9.97 26.44 7.08
C GLY A 232 9.09 25.89 8.19
N GLY A 233 8.50 26.83 8.94
CA GLY A 233 7.64 26.51 10.08
C GLY A 233 8.37 25.77 11.21
N ILE A 234 7.57 25.20 12.11
CA ILE A 234 8.06 24.42 13.25
C ILE A 234 8.62 23.07 12.77
N TYR A 235 7.98 22.46 11.78
CA TYR A 235 8.28 21.08 11.35
C TYR A 235 9.48 20.96 10.41
N ARG A 236 9.79 22.00 9.61
CA ARG A 236 10.91 22.02 8.64
C ARG A 236 11.05 20.69 7.90
N ILE A 237 9.95 20.21 7.32
CA ILE A 237 9.79 18.82 6.85
C ILE A 237 10.91 18.40 5.89
N SER A 238 11.34 19.30 5.00
CA SER A 238 12.40 19.04 4.01
C SER A 238 13.76 18.68 4.63
N SER A 239 14.01 19.10 5.88
CA SER A 239 15.28 18.87 6.56
C SER A 239 15.50 17.42 7.00
N TRP A 240 14.43 16.64 7.19
CA TRP A 240 14.53 15.28 7.74
C TRP A 240 13.78 14.22 6.93
N SER A 241 12.68 14.57 6.28
CA SER A 241 11.85 13.62 5.53
C SER A 241 12.45 13.31 4.16
N ASP A 242 12.56 12.03 3.80
CA ASP A 242 13.09 11.61 2.50
C ASP A 242 12.07 11.79 1.38
N VAL A 243 10.78 11.61 1.72
CA VAL A 243 9.65 11.65 0.79
C VAL A 243 8.52 12.45 1.42
N VAL A 244 7.85 13.26 0.61
CA VAL A 244 6.54 13.85 0.95
C VAL A 244 5.52 13.53 -0.13
N ASN A 245 4.25 13.85 0.10
CA ASN A 245 3.23 13.72 -0.93
C ASN A 245 2.40 14.98 -1.14
N VAL A 246 1.75 15.03 -2.30
CA VAL A 246 1.08 16.23 -2.80
C VAL A 246 -0.17 15.87 -3.60
N HIS A 247 -1.23 16.65 -3.43
CA HIS A 247 -2.39 16.61 -4.30
C HIS A 247 -2.12 17.35 -5.60
N ALA A 248 -2.56 16.78 -6.73
CA ALA A 248 -2.45 17.42 -8.04
C ALA A 248 -3.46 18.56 -8.25
N VAL A 249 -4.42 18.75 -7.34
CA VAL A 249 -5.53 19.71 -7.49
C VAL A 249 -5.10 21.17 -7.77
N PRO A 250 -3.99 21.71 -7.23
CA PRO A 250 -3.56 23.07 -7.52
C PRO A 250 -2.86 23.23 -8.88
N GLY A 251 -2.63 22.14 -9.60
CA GLY A 251 -1.83 22.10 -10.83
C GLY A 251 -0.32 21.95 -10.58
N PRO A 252 0.51 21.87 -11.64
CA PRO A 252 1.93 21.48 -11.55
C PRO A 252 2.82 22.43 -10.74
N GLY A 253 2.37 23.68 -10.51
CA GLY A 253 3.08 24.65 -9.68
C GLY A 253 3.31 24.18 -8.25
N VAL A 254 2.46 23.28 -7.72
CA VAL A 254 2.66 22.69 -6.38
C VAL A 254 3.93 21.82 -6.34
N VAL A 255 4.17 21.00 -7.36
CA VAL A 255 5.37 20.16 -7.46
C VAL A 255 6.60 21.02 -7.69
N GLN A 256 6.49 22.09 -8.49
CA GLN A 256 7.59 23.05 -8.69
C GLN A 256 8.01 23.69 -7.35
N GLY A 257 7.05 24.14 -6.53
CA GLY A 257 7.33 24.72 -5.21
C GLY A 257 8.05 23.75 -4.28
N LEU A 258 7.60 22.50 -4.21
CA LEU A 258 8.26 21.45 -3.41
C LEU A 258 9.64 21.11 -3.95
N ARG A 259 9.81 21.08 -5.29
CA ARG A 259 11.09 20.79 -5.95
C ARG A 259 12.14 21.85 -5.62
N GLU A 260 11.78 23.13 -5.59
CA GLU A 260 12.72 24.20 -5.24
C GLU A 260 13.31 24.04 -3.83
N ALA A 261 12.51 23.55 -2.87
CA ALA A 261 12.98 23.28 -1.50
C ALA A 261 13.62 21.89 -1.33
N GLY A 262 13.18 20.88 -2.09
CA GLY A 262 13.58 19.48 -1.89
C GLY A 262 14.74 19.00 -2.76
N LEU A 263 14.95 19.56 -3.96
CA LEU A 263 15.89 18.99 -4.94
C LEU A 263 17.34 19.05 -4.45
N ALA A 264 17.77 20.18 -3.90
CA ALA A 264 19.13 20.35 -3.36
C ALA A 264 19.40 19.44 -2.16
N LEU A 265 18.35 19.01 -1.46
CA LEU A 265 18.39 18.09 -0.31
C LEU A 265 18.22 16.62 -0.74
N GLY A 266 18.10 16.35 -2.03
CA GLY A 266 17.93 15.00 -2.58
C GLY A 266 16.62 14.33 -2.17
N ARG A 267 15.52 15.08 -2.04
CA ARG A 267 14.21 14.57 -1.58
C ARG A 267 13.33 14.07 -2.73
N GLY A 268 12.44 13.14 -2.41
CA GLY A 268 11.42 12.62 -3.32
C GLY A 268 10.03 13.18 -3.03
N CYS A 269 9.13 13.09 -4.01
CA CYS A 269 7.73 13.46 -3.85
C CYS A 269 6.82 12.40 -4.50
N LEU A 270 5.71 12.07 -3.85
CA LEU A 270 4.65 11.20 -4.37
C LEU A 270 3.42 12.03 -4.73
N VAL A 271 2.92 11.91 -5.95
CA VAL A 271 1.68 12.57 -6.36
C VAL A 271 0.48 11.67 -6.00
N ILE A 272 -0.52 12.24 -5.34
CA ILE A 272 -1.74 11.56 -4.96
C ILE A 272 -2.68 11.54 -6.17
N ALA A 273 -2.65 10.46 -6.93
CA ALA A 273 -3.46 10.29 -8.14
C ALA A 273 -4.86 9.69 -7.87
N GLU A 274 -4.99 8.91 -6.80
CA GLU A 274 -6.24 8.31 -6.32
C GLU A 274 -6.25 8.31 -4.79
N MET A 275 -7.44 8.25 -4.18
CA MET A 275 -7.57 8.12 -2.72
C MET A 275 -8.50 6.98 -2.33
N SER A 276 -8.23 6.38 -1.18
CA SER A 276 -8.99 5.25 -0.65
C SER A 276 -10.31 5.64 0.04
N SER A 277 -10.50 6.90 0.42
CA SER A 277 -11.68 7.36 1.16
C SER A 277 -12.97 7.22 0.36
N GLN A 278 -14.08 7.00 1.05
CA GLN A 278 -15.41 7.01 0.44
C GLN A 278 -15.75 8.40 -0.10
N GLY A 279 -16.31 8.47 -1.30
CA GLY A 279 -16.70 9.74 -1.94
C GLY A 279 -15.54 10.57 -2.49
N SER A 280 -14.33 9.99 -2.62
CA SER A 280 -13.19 10.70 -3.21
C SER A 280 -13.50 11.20 -4.62
N LEU A 281 -13.09 12.45 -4.90
CA LEU A 281 -13.15 13.07 -6.23
C LEU A 281 -11.87 12.79 -7.04
N ALA A 282 -10.88 12.12 -6.47
CA ALA A 282 -9.63 11.76 -7.14
C ALA A 282 -9.81 10.52 -8.02
N VAL A 283 -10.61 10.67 -9.07
CA VAL A 283 -11.01 9.61 -10.03
C VAL A 283 -10.94 10.11 -11.47
N GLY A 284 -10.91 9.19 -12.43
CA GLY A 284 -11.08 9.52 -13.84
C GLY A 284 -10.04 10.50 -14.37
N ASP A 285 -10.49 11.67 -14.82
CA ASP A 285 -9.60 12.69 -15.40
C ASP A 285 -8.66 13.30 -14.37
N TYR A 286 -9.07 13.41 -13.09
CA TYR A 286 -8.16 13.84 -12.03
C TYR A 286 -6.92 12.95 -11.97
N THR A 287 -7.11 11.62 -12.00
CA THR A 287 -6.03 10.63 -11.94
C THR A 287 -5.10 10.74 -13.15
N LYS A 288 -5.66 11.00 -14.35
CA LYS A 288 -4.85 11.19 -15.57
C LYS A 288 -3.98 12.44 -15.46
N GLU A 289 -4.54 13.54 -15.01
CA GLU A 289 -3.80 14.79 -14.81
C GLU A 289 -2.70 14.60 -13.76
N ALA A 290 -3.01 13.94 -12.64
CA ALA A 290 -2.03 13.66 -11.58
C ALA A 290 -0.83 12.82 -12.06
N VAL A 291 -1.01 11.91 -13.02
CA VAL A 291 0.08 11.12 -13.62
C VAL A 291 0.98 11.97 -14.54
N SER A 292 0.47 13.09 -15.04
CA SER A 292 1.20 13.99 -15.96
C SER A 292 1.97 15.13 -15.25
N VAL A 293 1.73 15.31 -13.95
CA VAL A 293 2.28 16.39 -13.10
C VAL A 293 3.72 16.13 -12.66
#